data_AF-A0A0C2FPI3-F1
#
_entry.id   AF-A0A0C2FPI3-F1
#
_cell.length_a   1.000
_cell.length_b   1.000
_cell.length_c   1.000
_cell.angle_alpha   90.00
_cell.angle_beta   90.00
_cell.angle_gamma   90.00
#
_symmetry.space_group_name_H-M   'P 1'
#
loop_
_entity.id
_entity.type
_entity.pdbx_description
1 polymer ?
#
loop_
_entity_poly.entity_id
_entity_poly.type
_entity_poly.pdbx_seq_one_letter_code
_entity_poly.pdbx_strand_id
1 'polypeptide(L)'
;MREITGYYVDRGEVEEFEFYINRYTEFLSDLLFVVPTVDGLLARRDAGWDIYAYSLEHYNDATWSKDIPKKLRGPAHGCEFPYTKGTHFVENIQEGEANAEEQVITEVFQQSFIEFVKIGAPLNDHEVWLDVGTDANIRYLLITPNPQMKQGFYN
;
A
#
# COMPACT_ATOMS: atom_id res chain seq x y z
N MET A 1 -18.27 17.97 -8.57
CA MET A 1 -18.52 16.85 -9.50
C MET A 1 -17.66 16.93 -10.75
N ARG A 2 -17.76 17.96 -11.61
CA ARG A 2 -16.94 18.03 -12.84
C ARG A 2 -15.43 18.02 -12.57
N GLU A 3 -14.96 18.74 -11.54
CA GLU A 3 -13.54 18.76 -11.17
C GLU A 3 -13.04 17.39 -10.70
N ILE A 4 -13.82 16.69 -9.85
CA ILE A 4 -13.50 15.33 -9.39
C ILE A 4 -13.45 14.38 -10.58
N THR A 5 -14.47 14.39 -11.44
CA THR A 5 -14.49 13.55 -12.63
C THR A 5 -13.29 13.84 -13.52
N GLY A 6 -12.96 15.12 -13.77
CA GLY A 6 -11.82 15.49 -14.61
C GLY A 6 -10.48 15.04 -14.03
N TYR A 7 -10.28 15.18 -12.71
CA TYR A 7 -9.05 14.73 -12.04
C TYR A 7 -8.77 13.22 -12.24
N TYR A 8 -9.81 12.38 -12.18
CA TYR A 8 -9.65 10.94 -12.38
C TYR A 8 -9.70 10.54 -13.86
N VAL A 9 -10.55 11.16 -14.68
CA VAL A 9 -10.83 10.70 -16.06
C VAL A 9 -9.93 11.36 -17.10
N ASP A 10 -9.60 12.64 -16.96
CA ASP A 10 -8.95 13.42 -18.02
C ASP A 10 -7.41 13.23 -18.04
N ARG A 11 -6.93 11.97 -18.09
CA ARG A 11 -5.50 11.59 -18.00
C ARG A 11 -4.82 11.27 -19.34
N GLY A 12 -5.56 11.33 -20.45
CA GLY A 12 -5.02 11.02 -21.79
C GLY A 12 -4.75 9.51 -22.01
N GLU A 13 -5.34 8.66 -21.17
CA GLU A 13 -5.27 7.20 -21.28
C GLU A 13 -6.38 6.65 -22.21
N VAL A 14 -6.28 5.38 -22.60
CA VAL A 14 -7.31 4.75 -23.44
C VAL A 14 -8.53 4.41 -22.59
N GLU A 15 -9.67 5.01 -22.91
CA GLU A 15 -10.92 4.92 -22.16
C GLU A 15 -11.73 3.63 -22.47
N GLU A 16 -11.15 2.45 -22.16
CA GLU A 16 -11.88 1.17 -22.17
C GLU A 16 -12.71 0.98 -20.88
N PHE A 17 -13.54 -0.05 -20.79
CA PHE A 17 -14.39 -0.23 -19.60
C PHE A 17 -13.56 -0.45 -18.32
N GLU A 18 -12.40 -1.11 -18.41
CA GLU A 18 -11.49 -1.31 -17.29
C GLU A 18 -10.93 0.01 -16.77
N PHE A 19 -10.69 0.98 -17.67
CA PHE A 19 -10.22 2.30 -17.29
C PHE A 19 -11.21 2.97 -16.33
N TYR A 20 -12.50 3.06 -16.69
CA TYR A 20 -13.49 3.70 -15.82
C TYR A 20 -13.70 2.96 -14.50
N ILE A 21 -13.63 1.62 -14.50
CA ILE A 21 -13.72 0.82 -13.26
C ILE A 21 -12.51 1.11 -12.35
N ASN A 22 -11.30 1.18 -12.90
CA ASN A 22 -10.10 1.52 -12.14
C ASN A 22 -10.17 2.95 -11.59
N ARG A 23 -10.61 3.93 -12.39
CA ARG A 23 -10.77 5.31 -11.94
C ARG A 23 -11.81 5.46 -10.84
N TYR A 24 -12.91 4.73 -10.93
CA TYR A 24 -13.91 4.70 -9.86
C TYR A 24 -13.36 4.05 -8.58
N THR A 25 -12.61 2.96 -8.72
CA THR A 25 -11.96 2.27 -7.59
C THR A 25 -10.90 3.14 -6.92
N GLU A 26 -10.08 3.84 -7.71
CA GLU A 26 -9.08 4.81 -7.24
C GLU A 26 -9.75 5.95 -6.46
N PHE A 27 -10.81 6.55 -7.01
CA PHE A 27 -11.58 7.57 -6.30
C PHE A 27 -12.13 7.08 -4.95
N LEU A 28 -12.70 5.86 -4.90
CA LEU A 28 -13.18 5.29 -3.65
C LEU A 28 -12.03 5.00 -2.67
N SER A 29 -10.90 4.53 -3.17
CA SER A 29 -9.69 4.28 -2.36
C SER A 29 -9.18 5.57 -1.73
N ASP A 30 -9.09 6.64 -2.52
CA ASP A 30 -8.63 7.95 -2.06
C ASP A 30 -9.56 8.52 -1.00
N LEU A 31 -10.87 8.49 -1.28
CA LEU A 31 -11.89 9.03 -0.39
C LEU A 31 -11.98 8.28 0.94
N LEU A 32 -11.89 6.95 0.92
CA LEU A 32 -12.12 6.12 2.10
C LEU A 32 -10.85 5.84 2.90
N PHE A 33 -9.68 5.82 2.26
CA PHE A 33 -8.44 5.37 2.90
C PHE A 33 -7.30 6.38 2.77
N VAL A 34 -6.94 6.83 1.56
CA VAL A 34 -5.69 7.61 1.37
C VAL A 34 -5.78 8.98 2.03
N VAL A 35 -6.77 9.79 1.64
CA VAL A 35 -6.95 11.16 2.18
C VAL A 35 -7.08 11.17 3.71
N PRO A 36 -8.00 10.41 4.33
CA PRO A 36 -8.12 10.42 5.79
C PRO A 36 -6.88 9.85 6.50
N THR A 37 -6.12 8.94 5.88
CA THR A 37 -4.84 8.47 6.42
C THR A 37 -3.82 9.60 6.44
N VAL A 38 -3.66 10.33 5.34
CA VAL A 38 -2.74 11.48 5.26
C VAL A 38 -3.09 12.54 6.30
N ASP A 39 -4.36 12.93 6.40
CA ASP A 39 -4.82 13.87 7.41
C ASP A 39 -4.47 13.39 8.82
N GLY A 40 -4.67 12.09 9.08
CA GLY A 40 -4.35 11.46 10.35
C GLY A 40 -2.84 11.41 10.66
N LEU A 41 -2.00 11.22 9.64
CA LEU A 41 -0.53 11.24 9.76
C LEU A 41 -0.05 12.66 10.06
N LEU A 42 -0.52 13.66 9.31
CA LEU A 42 -0.17 15.07 9.51
C LEU A 42 -0.58 15.56 10.91
N ALA A 43 -1.81 15.27 11.34
CA ALA A 43 -2.28 15.70 12.66
C ALA A 43 -1.45 15.10 13.81
N ARG A 44 -1.03 13.83 13.71
CA ARG A 44 -0.19 13.19 14.74
C ARG A 44 1.25 13.69 14.70
N ARG A 45 1.78 13.97 13.50
CA ARG A 45 3.10 14.58 13.33
C ARG A 45 3.14 15.94 14.00
N ASP A 46 2.12 16.77 13.77
CA ASP A 46 2.03 18.11 14.36
C ASP A 46 1.87 18.05 15.90
N ALA A 47 1.37 16.93 16.43
CA ALA A 47 1.35 16.62 17.85
C ALA A 47 2.68 16.05 18.40
N GLY A 48 3.72 15.92 17.57
CA GLY A 48 5.06 15.48 17.96
C GLY A 48 5.23 13.96 18.08
N TRP A 49 4.41 13.17 17.38
CA TRP A 49 4.54 11.71 17.36
C TRP A 49 5.57 11.29 16.32
N ASP A 50 6.37 10.27 16.64
CA ASP A 50 7.15 9.53 15.63
C ASP A 50 6.17 8.67 14.81
N ILE A 51 6.22 8.80 13.49
CA ILE A 51 5.26 8.18 12.58
C ILE A 51 5.97 7.56 11.40
N TYR A 52 5.58 6.33 11.10
CA TYR A 52 6.11 5.58 9.97
C TYR A 52 4.93 5.19 9.07
N ALA A 53 4.94 5.70 7.84
CA ALA A 53 3.90 5.43 6.85
C ALA A 53 4.41 4.44 5.80
N TYR A 54 3.51 3.64 5.23
CA TYR A 54 3.79 2.78 4.09
C TYR A 54 2.64 2.77 3.08
N SER A 55 2.96 2.41 1.84
CA SER A 55 2.01 2.02 0.79
C SER A 55 2.40 0.64 0.28
N LEU A 56 1.46 -0.29 0.21
CA LEU A 56 1.69 -1.62 -0.36
C LEU A 56 1.21 -1.64 -1.82
N GLU A 57 2.15 -1.70 -2.76
CA GLU A 57 1.85 -1.75 -4.20
C GLU A 57 2.14 -3.12 -4.83
N HIS A 58 2.31 -4.14 -3.99
CA HIS A 58 2.39 -5.53 -4.40
C HIS A 58 1.08 -6.27 -4.17
N TYR A 59 0.78 -7.22 -5.06
CA TYR A 59 -0.25 -8.21 -4.83
C TYR A 59 0.15 -9.54 -5.46
N ASN A 60 -0.23 -10.63 -4.82
CA ASN A 60 -0.05 -11.96 -5.38
C ASN A 60 -1.20 -12.25 -6.37
N ASP A 61 -0.89 -12.44 -7.66
CA ASP A 61 -1.90 -12.68 -8.72
C ASP A 61 -2.74 -13.95 -8.45
N ALA A 62 -2.22 -14.92 -7.69
CA ALA A 62 -2.96 -16.12 -7.31
C ALA A 62 -4.16 -15.83 -6.39
N THR A 63 -4.22 -14.65 -5.75
CA THR A 63 -5.35 -14.23 -4.90
C THR A 63 -6.56 -13.76 -5.71
N TRP A 64 -6.38 -13.48 -7.01
CA TRP A 64 -7.46 -13.02 -7.88
C TRP A 64 -8.12 -14.20 -8.62
N SER A 65 -9.45 -14.12 -8.82
CA SER A 65 -10.14 -15.05 -9.70
C SER A 65 -9.61 -14.90 -11.14
N LYS A 66 -9.45 -16.05 -11.82
CA LYS A 66 -8.99 -16.09 -13.22
C LYS A 66 -9.92 -15.34 -14.18
N ASP A 67 -11.19 -15.18 -13.82
CA ASP A 67 -12.20 -14.49 -14.61
C ASP A 67 -12.07 -12.95 -14.56
N ILE A 68 -11.32 -12.42 -13.59
CA ILE A 68 -11.08 -10.97 -13.49
C ILE A 68 -10.01 -10.57 -14.49
N PRO A 69 -10.27 -9.60 -15.40
CA PRO A 69 -9.27 -9.08 -16.32
C PRO A 69 -8.01 -8.60 -15.59
N LYS A 70 -6.82 -8.91 -16.12
CA LYS A 70 -5.54 -8.52 -15.49
C LYS A 70 -5.42 -7.02 -15.25
N LYS A 71 -5.99 -6.19 -16.13
CA LYS A 71 -6.00 -4.72 -15.99
C LYS A 71 -6.77 -4.21 -14.77
N LEU A 72 -7.63 -5.04 -14.16
CA LEU A 72 -8.43 -4.71 -12.98
C LEU A 72 -7.87 -5.30 -11.67
N ARG A 73 -6.76 -6.05 -11.75
CA ARG A 73 -6.13 -6.67 -10.59
C ARG A 73 -5.14 -5.71 -9.95
N GLY A 74 -5.00 -5.80 -8.64
CA GLY A 74 -4.16 -4.91 -7.85
C GLY A 74 -4.14 -5.29 -6.37
N PRO A 75 -3.44 -4.49 -5.55
CA PRO A 75 -3.48 -4.62 -4.09
C PRO A 75 -4.87 -4.25 -3.57
N ALA A 76 -5.68 -5.26 -3.27
CA ALA A 76 -7.00 -5.06 -2.67
C ALA A 76 -6.91 -4.70 -1.19
N HIS A 77 -7.97 -4.13 -0.62
CA HIS A 77 -8.05 -3.84 0.81
C HIS A 77 -7.82 -5.10 1.67
N GLY A 78 -6.85 -5.05 2.58
CA GLY A 78 -6.47 -6.18 3.44
C GLY A 78 -5.47 -7.15 2.80
N CYS A 79 -4.92 -6.84 1.61
CA CYS A 79 -3.93 -7.70 0.96
C CYS A 79 -2.59 -7.80 1.73
N GLU A 80 -2.38 -6.96 2.75
CA GLU A 80 -1.23 -7.04 3.66
C GLU A 80 -1.33 -8.17 4.70
N PHE A 81 -2.53 -8.69 4.96
CA PHE A 81 -2.75 -9.67 6.04
C PHE A 81 -1.94 -10.97 5.92
N PRO A 82 -1.76 -11.58 4.73
CA PRO A 82 -0.92 -12.76 4.59
C PRO A 82 0.53 -12.54 4.97
N TYR A 83 1.05 -11.31 4.81
CA TYR A 83 2.44 -10.97 5.11
C TYR A 83 2.65 -10.62 6.59
N THR A 84 1.64 -10.05 7.25
CA THR A 84 1.74 -9.60 8.64
C THR A 84 1.48 -10.69 9.68
N LYS A 85 0.71 -11.74 9.33
CA LYS A 85 0.39 -12.84 10.24
C LYS A 85 1.17 -14.09 9.83
N GLY A 86 1.95 -14.66 10.74
CA GLY A 86 2.70 -15.91 10.53
C GLY A 86 1.85 -17.16 10.26
N THR A 87 0.53 -17.03 10.08
CA THR A 87 -0.40 -18.10 9.72
C THR A 87 -1.46 -17.59 8.74
N HIS A 88 -1.56 -18.30 7.61
CA HIS A 88 -2.45 -18.03 6.48
C HIS A 88 -3.92 -17.97 6.91
N PHE A 89 -4.53 -16.78 6.90
CA PHE A 89 -5.92 -16.57 7.34
C PHE A 89 -6.98 -16.98 6.29
N VAL A 90 -6.57 -17.63 5.20
CA VAL A 90 -7.46 -18.02 4.10
C VAL A 90 -7.10 -19.43 3.65
N GLU A 91 -7.95 -20.41 3.99
CA GLU A 91 -7.80 -21.84 3.63
C GLU A 91 -7.73 -22.12 2.12
N ASN A 92 -7.93 -21.08 1.28
CA ASN A 92 -7.95 -21.19 -0.19
C ASN A 92 -6.75 -20.54 -0.88
N ILE A 93 -5.80 -19.94 -0.14
CA ILE A 93 -4.46 -19.74 -0.70
C ILE A 93 -3.80 -21.11 -0.58
N GLN A 94 -4.05 -21.99 -1.56
CA GLN A 94 -3.02 -22.96 -1.93
C GLN A 94 -1.76 -22.10 -2.08
N GLU A 95 -0.81 -22.25 -1.15
CA GLU A 95 0.53 -21.66 -1.16
C GLU A 95 0.72 -20.75 -2.38
N GLY A 96 0.26 -19.49 -2.29
CA GLY A 96 0.49 -18.55 -3.38
C GLY A 96 1.98 -18.57 -3.58
N GLU A 97 2.45 -19.09 -4.72
CA GLU A 97 3.76 -19.76 -4.85
C GLU A 97 4.81 -18.99 -4.07
N ALA A 98 5.17 -19.50 -2.88
CA ALA A 98 6.09 -18.82 -1.98
C ALA A 98 7.39 -18.64 -2.75
N ASN A 99 7.65 -17.40 -3.16
CA ASN A 99 8.77 -17.05 -4.01
C ASN A 99 9.57 -15.95 -3.32
N ALA A 100 10.74 -15.64 -3.89
CA ALA A 100 11.65 -14.67 -3.29
C ALA A 100 11.01 -13.28 -3.11
N GLU A 101 10.11 -12.88 -4.01
CA GLU A 101 9.41 -11.59 -3.93
C GLU A 101 8.42 -11.55 -2.76
N GLU A 102 7.61 -12.60 -2.60
CA GLU A 102 6.67 -12.76 -1.48
C GLU A 102 7.41 -12.82 -0.13
N GLN A 103 8.60 -13.44 -0.11
CA GLN A 103 9.44 -13.52 1.07
C GLN A 103 9.96 -12.15 1.50
N VAL A 104 10.45 -11.32 0.56
CA VAL A 104 10.90 -9.95 0.86
C VAL A 104 9.80 -9.15 1.54
N ILE A 105 8.57 -9.22 1.00
CA ILE A 105 7.43 -8.47 1.54
C ILE A 105 7.05 -8.97 2.93
N THR A 106 7.04 -10.30 3.11
CA THR A 106 6.81 -10.94 4.41
C THR A 106 7.83 -10.46 5.44
N GLU A 107 9.12 -10.45 5.09
CA GLU A 107 10.20 -10.03 5.96
C GLU A 107 10.11 -8.53 6.31
N VAL A 108 9.82 -7.67 5.32
CA VAL A 108 9.59 -6.24 5.56
C VAL A 108 8.49 -6.05 6.60
N PHE A 109 7.31 -6.67 6.44
CA PHE A 109 6.23 -6.50 7.41
C PHE A 109 6.56 -7.09 8.78
N GLN A 110 7.00 -8.35 8.83
CA GLN A 110 7.18 -9.05 10.10
C GLN A 110 8.33 -8.46 10.93
N GLN A 111 9.49 -8.24 10.31
CA GLN A 111 10.64 -7.64 11.02
C GLN A 111 10.28 -6.23 11.50
N SER A 112 9.72 -5.40 10.61
CA SER A 112 9.36 -4.02 10.94
C SER A 112 8.34 -3.95 12.09
N PHE A 113 7.29 -4.77 12.06
CA PHE A 113 6.28 -4.74 13.11
C PHE A 113 6.82 -5.28 14.44
N ILE A 114 7.64 -6.33 14.40
CA ILE A 114 8.30 -6.86 15.60
C ILE A 114 9.20 -5.80 16.22
N GLU A 115 10.04 -5.13 15.44
CA GLU A 115 10.95 -4.09 15.94
C GLU A 115 10.20 -2.84 16.39
N PHE A 116 9.14 -2.43 15.68
CA PHE A 116 8.30 -1.32 16.11
C PHE A 116 7.68 -1.59 17.49
N VAL A 117 7.21 -2.81 17.75
CA VAL A 117 6.70 -3.20 19.08
C VAL A 117 7.80 -3.20 20.15
N LYS A 118 9.03 -3.62 19.82
CA LYS A 118 10.14 -3.70 20.78
C LYS A 118 10.72 -2.33 21.14
N ILE A 119 10.93 -1.48 20.13
CA ILE A 119 11.76 -0.27 20.26
C ILE A 119 11.12 1.01 19.69
N GLY A 120 9.92 0.92 19.11
CA GLY A 120 9.23 2.07 18.51
C GLY A 120 9.73 2.48 17.13
N ALA A 121 10.59 1.68 16.49
CA ALA A 121 11.11 1.92 15.14
C ALA A 121 10.98 0.67 14.25
N PRO A 122 10.48 0.78 13.01
CA PRO A 122 10.20 -0.36 12.13
C PRO A 122 11.45 -0.82 11.35
N LEU A 123 12.41 -1.41 12.04
CA LEU A 123 13.65 -1.90 11.42
C LEU A 123 13.42 -3.21 10.65
N ASN A 124 14.08 -3.33 9.49
CA ASN A 124 14.12 -4.55 8.66
C ASN A 124 15.42 -4.59 7.86
N ASP A 125 15.70 -5.74 7.23
CA ASP A 125 16.95 -5.98 6.49
C ASP A 125 16.94 -5.49 5.03
N HIS A 126 15.82 -4.95 4.54
CA HIS A 126 15.61 -4.66 3.11
C HIS A 126 15.67 -3.17 2.77
N GLU A 127 15.13 -2.30 3.63
CA GLU A 127 15.15 -0.85 3.44
C GLU A 127 15.07 -0.11 4.79
N VAL A 128 15.76 1.02 4.87
CA VAL A 128 15.69 1.90 6.05
C VAL A 128 14.35 2.64 6.04
N TRP A 129 13.42 2.18 6.87
CA TRP A 129 12.11 2.80 7.02
C TRP A 129 12.18 4.04 7.90
N LEU A 130 12.22 5.21 7.25
CA LEU A 130 12.33 6.51 7.93
C LEU A 130 10.97 7.03 8.39
N ASP A 131 11.01 7.88 9.41
CA ASP A 131 9.88 8.72 9.84
C ASP A 131 9.34 9.57 8.66
N VAL A 132 8.04 9.88 8.70
CA VAL A 132 7.32 10.69 7.71
C VAL A 132 7.96 12.05 7.43
N GLY A 133 8.77 12.57 8.35
CA GLY A 133 9.52 13.80 8.21
C GLY A 133 8.68 15.05 8.42
N THR A 134 9.37 16.20 8.44
CA THR A 134 8.76 17.52 8.71
C THR A 134 8.42 18.31 7.45
N ASP A 135 8.69 17.75 6.27
CA ASP A 135 8.46 18.40 4.99
C ASP A 135 6.96 18.46 4.64
N ALA A 136 6.59 19.30 3.66
CA ALA A 136 5.21 19.38 3.19
C ALA A 136 4.73 18.06 2.58
N ASN A 137 5.62 17.37 1.85
CA ASN A 137 5.38 16.03 1.34
C ASN A 137 5.87 15.02 2.37
N ILE A 138 4.98 14.14 2.84
CA ILE A 138 5.35 13.09 3.78
C ILE A 138 6.16 11.99 3.08
N ARG A 139 7.12 11.45 3.82
CA ARG A 139 7.86 10.25 3.43
C ARG A 139 7.06 9.01 3.76
N TYR A 140 7.25 7.97 2.98
CA TYR A 140 6.67 6.66 3.25
C TYR A 140 7.52 5.56 2.64
N LEU A 141 7.40 4.35 3.20
CA LEU A 141 7.97 3.17 2.58
C LEU A 141 7.01 2.64 1.51
N LEU A 142 7.44 2.65 0.26
CA LEU A 142 6.76 1.92 -0.79
C LEU A 142 7.16 0.45 -0.69
N ILE A 143 6.22 -0.40 -0.29
CA ILE A 143 6.42 -1.84 -0.14
C ILE A 143 6.08 -2.52 -1.45
N THR A 144 7.12 -3.05 -2.07
CA THR A 144 7.11 -3.93 -3.25
C THR A 144 8.21 -4.98 -3.02
N PRO A 145 8.46 -5.93 -3.95
CA PRO A 145 9.61 -6.83 -3.86
C PRO A 145 10.98 -6.12 -3.84
N ASN A 146 11.01 -4.83 -4.20
CA ASN A 146 12.16 -3.94 -4.04
C ASN A 146 11.72 -2.70 -3.25
N PRO A 147 11.66 -2.77 -1.90
CA PRO A 147 11.11 -1.69 -1.08
C PRO A 147 11.96 -0.42 -1.22
N GLN A 148 11.29 0.74 -1.22
CA GLN A 148 11.97 2.04 -1.41
C GLN A 148 11.29 3.13 -0.60
N MET A 149 12.08 4.02 0.00
CA MET A 149 11.56 5.27 0.54
C MET A 149 11.11 6.21 -0.59
N LYS A 150 9.88 6.72 -0.49
CA LYS A 150 9.27 7.68 -1.42
C LYS A 150 8.78 8.93 -0.66
N GLN A 151 8.42 9.96 -1.41
CA GLN A 151 7.77 11.17 -0.92
C GLN A 151 6.53 11.48 -1.76
N GLY A 152 5.48 11.99 -1.11
CA GLY A 152 4.20 12.30 -1.77
C GLY A 152 3.24 11.12 -1.70
N PHE A 153 2.66 10.88 -0.52
CA PHE A 153 1.71 9.79 -0.24
C PHE A 153 0.36 9.93 -0.97
N TYR A 154 0.17 11.03 -1.69
CA TYR A 154 -0.94 11.33 -2.58
C TYR A 154 -0.39 12.21 -3.72
N ASN A 155 -0.87 12.01 -4.95
CA ASN A 155 -0.55 12.86 -6.12
C ASN A 155 -1.67 13.87 -6.40
#